data_AF-A0A9W9JDG8-F1
#
_entry.id   AF-A0A9W9JDG8-F1
#
_cell.length_a   1.000
_cell.length_b   1.000
_cell.length_c   1.000
_cell.angle_alpha   90.00
_cell.angle_beta   90.00
_cell.angle_gamma   90.00
#
_symmetry.space_group_name_H-M   'P 1'
#
loop_
_entity.id
_entity.type
_entity.pdbx_description
1 polymer ?
#
loop_
_entity_poly.entity_id
_entity_poly.type
_entity_poly.pdbx_seq_one_letter_code
_entity_poly.pdbx_strand_id
1 'polypeptide(L)'
;MSSPGRINISRAEELLPLRQQTDDLAVDAVSRLQAVALKNKKSNTGQCFGRFDMYSVLKEHHGEDSVLQELWENVNAVPEWVDWAQIERGQESLYRYLIPNLTRLALQGVLGGIQLFNSCLQPLIGYS
;
A
#
# COMPACT_ATOMS: atom_id res chain seq x y z
N MET A 1 -4.34 6.22 -37.82
CA MET A 1 -3.94 6.91 -36.59
C MET A 1 -4.71 6.31 -35.42
N SER A 2 -4.05 5.51 -34.58
CA SER A 2 -4.65 4.92 -33.38
C SER A 2 -4.78 6.01 -32.32
N SER A 3 -5.99 6.22 -31.80
CA SER A 3 -6.26 7.24 -30.78
C SER A 3 -5.56 6.86 -29.47
N PRO A 4 -4.83 7.77 -28.80
CA PRO A 4 -4.19 7.45 -27.54
C PRO A 4 -5.25 7.08 -26.50
N GLY A 5 -5.02 5.98 -25.78
CA GLY A 5 -5.94 5.40 -24.80
C GLY A 5 -6.38 6.45 -23.78
N ARG A 6 -7.67 6.79 -23.80
CA ARG A 6 -8.27 7.62 -22.75
C ARG A 6 -8.24 6.83 -21.45
N ILE A 7 -7.59 7.39 -20.42
CA ILE A 7 -7.73 6.93 -19.04
C ILE A 7 -9.20 7.10 -18.66
N ASN A 8 -9.92 5.99 -18.52
CA ASN A 8 -11.32 5.99 -18.15
C ASN A 8 -11.41 6.19 -16.63
N ILE A 9 -11.46 7.45 -16.19
CA ILE A 9 -11.68 7.76 -14.78
C ILE A 9 -13.17 7.48 -14.50
N SER A 10 -13.45 6.37 -13.82
CA SER A 10 -14.79 5.92 -13.47
C SER A 10 -15.62 7.02 -12.78
N ARG A 11 -16.93 6.99 -12.96
CA ARG A 11 -17.85 7.99 -12.41
C ARG A 11 -17.92 7.87 -10.88
N ALA A 12 -18.10 8.99 -10.17
CA ALA A 12 -18.11 9.04 -8.70
C ALA A 12 -19.04 8.00 -8.03
N GLU A 13 -20.21 7.72 -8.63
CA GLU A 13 -21.18 6.73 -8.12
C GLU A 13 -20.64 5.28 -8.14
N GLU A 14 -19.79 4.97 -9.12
CA GLU A 14 -19.18 3.65 -9.31
C GLU A 14 -18.04 3.39 -8.31
N LEU A 15 -17.44 4.46 -7.78
CA LEU A 15 -16.34 4.38 -6.81
C LEU A 15 -16.82 4.17 -5.37
N LEU A 16 -18.08 4.53 -5.06
CA LEU A 16 -18.66 4.38 -3.72
C LEU A 16 -18.58 2.94 -3.17
N PRO A 17 -18.94 1.88 -3.91
CA PRO A 17 -18.81 0.51 -3.42
C PRO A 17 -17.36 0.06 -3.22
N LEU A 18 -16.40 0.64 -3.96
CA LEU A 18 -14.96 0.29 -3.83
C LEU A 18 -14.38 0.68 -2.48
N ARG A 19 -15.02 1.59 -1.73
CA ARG A 19 -14.60 1.96 -0.37
C ARG A 19 -14.62 0.80 0.62
N GLN A 20 -15.43 -0.22 0.36
CA GLN A 20 -15.58 -1.39 1.22
C GLN A 20 -14.78 -2.60 0.70
N GLN A 21 -14.14 -2.46 -0.46
CA GLN A 21 -13.34 -3.53 -1.04
C GLN A 21 -11.92 -3.45 -0.51
N THR A 22 -11.43 -4.58 -0.01
CA THR A 22 -10.06 -4.77 0.43
C THR A 22 -9.37 -5.78 -0.47
N ASP A 23 -8.05 -5.85 -0.37
CA ASP A 23 -7.27 -6.88 -1.04
C ASP A 23 -7.29 -8.16 -0.19
N ASP A 24 -8.22 -9.07 -0.52
CA ASP A 24 -8.40 -10.33 0.19
C ASP A 24 -7.15 -11.23 0.06
N LEU A 25 -6.50 -11.20 -1.12
CA LEU A 25 -5.29 -11.99 -1.39
C LEU A 25 -4.10 -11.51 -0.55
N ALA A 26 -3.93 -10.19 -0.39
CA ALA A 26 -2.92 -9.64 0.51
C ALA A 26 -3.20 -9.98 1.99
N VAL A 27 -4.47 -9.96 2.41
CA VAL A 27 -4.85 -10.34 3.80
C VAL A 27 -4.48 -11.80 4.10
N ASP A 28 -4.77 -12.70 3.16
CA ASP A 28 -4.41 -14.12 3.29
C ASP A 28 -2.89 -14.34 3.27
N ALA A 29 -2.17 -13.64 2.40
CA ALA A 29 -0.72 -13.72 2.31
C ALA A 29 -0.02 -13.27 3.60
N VAL A 30 -0.48 -12.18 4.22
CA VAL A 30 0.08 -11.70 5.50
C VAL A 30 -0.04 -12.76 6.59
N SER A 31 -1.18 -13.44 6.67
CA SER A 31 -1.42 -14.51 7.64
C SER A 31 -0.46 -15.69 7.44
N ARG A 32 -0.20 -16.07 6.18
CA ARG A 32 0.75 -17.14 5.82
C ARG A 32 2.20 -16.76 6.11
N LEU A 33 2.62 -15.53 5.80
CA LEU A 33 3.97 -15.02 6.10
C LEU A 33 4.24 -14.98 7.61
N GLN A 34 3.24 -14.59 8.40
CA GLN A 34 3.34 -14.65 9.86
C GLN A 34 3.50 -16.09 10.35
N ALA A 35 2.76 -17.06 9.78
CA ALA A 35 2.91 -18.46 10.13
C ALA A 35 4.31 -19.01 9.80
N VAL A 36 4.89 -18.63 8.66
CA VAL A 36 6.27 -18.98 8.27
C VAL A 36 7.27 -18.38 9.25
N ALA A 37 7.12 -17.10 9.62
CA ALA A 37 7.98 -16.45 10.60
C ALA A 37 7.92 -17.12 11.99
N LEU A 38 6.74 -17.58 12.42
CA LEU A 38 6.56 -18.32 13.67
C LEU A 38 7.22 -19.71 13.62
N LYS A 39 7.16 -20.40 12.47
CA LYS A 39 7.86 -21.68 12.27
C LYS A 39 9.38 -21.49 12.35
N ASN A 40 9.92 -20.48 11.67
CA ASN A 40 11.35 -20.17 11.66
C ASN A 40 11.88 -19.73 13.04
N LYS A 41 11.04 -19.18 13.92
CA LYS A 41 11.41 -18.88 15.31
C LYS A 41 11.56 -20.11 16.21
N LYS A 42 10.83 -21.20 15.95
CA LYS A 42 10.91 -22.42 16.79
C LYS A 42 12.22 -23.19 16.60
N SER A 43 12.95 -22.97 15.50
CA SER A 43 14.27 -23.59 15.27
C SER A 43 15.45 -22.79 15.84
N ASN A 44 15.28 -21.48 16.09
CA ASN A 44 16.32 -20.61 16.64
C ASN A 44 15.93 -20.10 18.04
N THR A 45 16.36 -20.83 19.06
CA THR A 45 16.25 -20.44 20.47
C THR A 45 17.02 -19.14 20.71
N GLY A 46 16.31 -18.00 20.80
CA GLY A 46 16.83 -16.80 21.48
C GLY A 46 16.78 -15.45 20.77
N GLN A 47 15.77 -15.13 19.95
CA GLN A 47 15.63 -13.75 19.44
C GLN A 47 14.22 -13.15 19.60
N CYS A 48 14.21 -11.95 20.20
CA CYS A 48 13.06 -11.18 20.63
C CYS A 48 12.02 -10.93 19.52
N PHE A 49 10.78 -10.64 19.90
CA PHE A 49 9.67 -10.25 19.03
C PHE A 49 9.89 -8.88 18.35
N GLY A 50 10.95 -8.74 17.56
CA GLY A 50 11.11 -7.68 16.58
C GLY A 50 10.46 -8.11 15.27
N ARG A 51 9.71 -7.19 14.64
CA ARG A 51 9.08 -7.32 13.31
C ARG A 51 10.02 -8.08 12.37
N PHE A 52 9.61 -9.25 11.89
CA PHE A 52 10.37 -9.97 10.88
C PHE A 52 10.25 -9.20 9.55
N ASP A 53 11.29 -9.28 8.72
CA ASP A 53 11.25 -8.67 7.41
C ASP A 53 10.31 -9.49 6.50
N MET A 54 9.09 -9.00 6.35
CA MET A 54 8.03 -9.66 5.60
C MET A 54 8.36 -9.75 4.10
N TYR A 55 9.11 -8.78 3.57
CA TYR A 55 9.54 -8.81 2.16
C TYR A 55 10.58 -9.91 1.96
N SER A 56 11.58 -10.00 2.83
CA SER A 56 12.59 -11.06 2.73
C SER A 56 11.95 -12.44 2.85
N VAL A 57 11.01 -12.63 3.78
CA VAL A 57 10.27 -13.91 3.90
C VAL A 57 9.44 -14.21 2.66
N LEU A 58 8.75 -13.23 2.08
CA LEU A 58 8.00 -13.43 0.84
C LEU A 58 8.92 -13.81 -0.32
N LYS A 59 10.04 -13.09 -0.48
CA LYS A 59 11.01 -13.36 -1.55
C LYS A 59 11.63 -14.75 -1.44
N GLU A 60 11.83 -15.28 -0.25
CA GLU A 60 12.39 -16.61 -0.04
C GLU A 60 11.35 -17.73 -0.17
N HIS A 61 10.13 -17.51 0.31
CA HIS A 61 9.10 -18.56 0.46
C HIS A 61 7.93 -18.47 -0.52
N HIS A 62 7.90 -17.52 -1.47
CA HIS A 62 6.80 -17.38 -2.43
C HIS A 62 6.51 -18.66 -3.23
N GLY A 63 7.54 -19.43 -3.59
CA GLY A 63 7.38 -20.68 -4.34
C GLY A 63 6.86 -21.87 -3.52
N GLU A 64 6.77 -21.76 -2.20
CA GLU A 64 6.30 -22.85 -1.30
C GLU A 64 4.79 -22.85 -1.10
N ASP A 65 4.11 -21.73 -1.42
CA ASP A 65 2.69 -21.53 -1.18
C ASP A 65 2.04 -20.86 -2.40
N SER A 66 0.95 -21.45 -2.90
CA SER A 66 0.26 -20.94 -4.09
C SER A 66 -0.25 -19.51 -3.95
N VAL A 67 -0.66 -19.09 -2.75
CA VAL A 67 -1.15 -17.72 -2.50
C VAL A 67 0.01 -16.72 -2.46
N LEU A 68 1.16 -17.12 -1.92
CA LEU A 68 2.35 -16.26 -1.93
C LEU A 68 2.93 -16.13 -3.34
N GLN A 69 2.86 -17.20 -4.14
CA GLN A 69 3.23 -17.19 -5.55
C GLN A 69 2.33 -16.25 -6.36
N GLU A 70 1.01 -16.35 -6.19
CA GLU A 70 0.04 -15.50 -6.88
C GLU A 70 0.22 -14.02 -6.51
N LEU A 71 0.43 -13.71 -5.22
CA LEU A 71 0.77 -12.36 -4.77
C LEU A 71 2.07 -11.86 -5.44
N TRP A 72 3.09 -12.72 -5.49
CA TRP A 72 4.39 -12.37 -6.06
C TRP A 72 4.27 -12.03 -7.55
N GLU A 73 3.50 -12.80 -8.31
CA GLU A 73 3.27 -12.54 -9.73
C GLU A 73 2.49 -11.24 -9.96
N ASN A 74 1.42 -11.02 -9.19
CA ASN A 74 0.59 -9.82 -9.30
C ASN A 74 1.36 -8.54 -8.96
N VAL A 75 2.20 -8.56 -7.92
CA VAL A 75 2.98 -7.40 -7.49
C VAL A 75 4.12 -7.06 -8.46
N ASN A 76 4.74 -8.07 -9.05
CA ASN A 76 5.86 -7.87 -9.98
C ASN A 76 5.42 -7.69 -11.44
N ALA A 77 4.11 -7.77 -11.73
CA ALA A 77 3.58 -7.51 -13.06
C ALA A 77 3.62 -6.01 -13.37
N VAL A 78 4.18 -5.66 -14.53
CA VAL A 78 4.18 -4.28 -15.05
C VAL A 78 2.99 -4.10 -15.99
N PRO A 79 2.01 -3.24 -15.68
CA PRO A 79 0.87 -3.00 -16.55
C PRO A 79 1.28 -2.34 -17.89
N GLU A 80 0.56 -2.64 -18.97
CA GLU A 80 0.86 -2.14 -20.33
C GLU A 80 0.81 -0.61 -20.46
N TRP A 81 0.05 0.07 -19.60
CA TRP A 81 -0.07 1.53 -19.59
C TRP A 81 1.12 2.24 -18.91
N VAL A 82 2.05 1.49 -18.30
CA VAL A 82 3.22 2.07 -17.63
C VAL A 82 4.25 2.55 -18.64
N ASP A 83 4.47 3.87 -18.66
CA ASP A 83 5.53 4.51 -19.45
C ASP A 83 6.67 4.94 -18.52
N TRP A 84 7.80 4.25 -18.61
CA TRP A 84 8.99 4.53 -17.80
C TRP A 84 9.57 5.93 -18.05
N ALA A 85 9.46 6.46 -19.26
CA ALA A 85 9.91 7.82 -19.56
C ALA A 85 8.99 8.87 -18.90
N GLN A 86 7.70 8.56 -18.73
CA GLN A 86 6.80 9.41 -17.92
C GLN A 86 7.16 9.36 -16.43
N ILE A 87 7.48 8.18 -15.90
CA ILE A 87 7.89 8.02 -14.49
C ILE A 87 9.18 8.80 -14.22
N GLU A 88 10.20 8.68 -15.08
CA GLU A 88 11.47 9.40 -14.95
C GLU A 88 11.25 10.91 -14.92
N ARG A 89 10.46 11.46 -15.84
CA ARG A 89 10.10 12.89 -15.83
C ARG A 89 9.37 13.32 -14.56
N GLY A 90 8.54 12.44 -14.01
CA GLY A 90 7.87 12.64 -12.73
C GLY A 90 8.86 12.69 -11.56
N GLN A 91 9.82 11.78 -11.53
CA GLN A 91 10.89 11.74 -10.53
C GLN A 91 11.77 12.99 -10.62
N GLU A 92 12.22 13.40 -11.80
CA GLU A 92 13.01 14.62 -11.99
C GLU A 92 12.29 15.87 -11.46
N SER A 93 10.99 15.97 -11.74
CA SER A 93 10.14 17.07 -11.26
C SER A 93 9.96 17.03 -9.73
N LEU A 94 9.76 15.84 -9.16
CA LEU A 94 9.67 15.64 -7.71
C LEU A 94 10.99 16.02 -7.03
N TYR A 95 12.14 15.57 -7.54
CA TYR A 95 13.46 15.87 -6.98
C TYR A 95 13.79 17.36 -7.05
N ARG A 96 13.47 18.02 -8.16
CA ARG A 96 13.69 19.47 -8.32
C ARG A 96 12.92 20.29 -7.29
N TYR A 97 11.72 19.84 -6.90
CA TYR A 97 10.85 20.52 -5.96
C TYR A 97 10.59 19.69 -4.69
N LEU A 98 11.56 18.88 -4.28
CA LEU A 98 11.37 17.87 -3.25
C LEU A 98 10.97 18.49 -1.91
N ILE A 99 11.71 19.52 -1.48
CA ILE A 99 11.43 20.23 -0.22
C ILE A 99 10.01 20.79 -0.20
N PRO A 100 9.59 21.66 -1.13
CA PRO A 100 8.23 22.20 -1.09
C PRO A 100 7.14 21.12 -1.28
N ASN A 101 7.38 20.07 -2.06
CA ASN A 101 6.45 18.95 -2.20
C ASN A 101 6.29 18.15 -0.90
N LEU A 102 7.39 17.83 -0.22
CA LEU A 102 7.37 17.14 1.07
C LEU A 102 6.76 18.00 2.17
N THR A 103 7.06 19.30 2.22
CA THR A 103 6.43 20.22 3.18
C THR A 103 4.91 20.27 2.97
N ARG A 104 4.46 20.33 1.72
CA ARG A 104 3.03 20.28 1.40
C ARG A 104 2.38 18.95 1.78
N LEU A 105 3.06 17.81 1.58
CA LEU A 105 2.57 16.51 2.02
C LEU A 105 2.52 16.39 3.55
N ALA A 106 3.56 16.85 4.23
CA ALA A 106 3.62 16.85 5.69
C ALA A 106 2.51 17.72 6.28
N LEU A 107 2.28 18.92 5.74
CA LEU A 107 1.19 19.78 6.17
C LEU A 107 -0.18 19.16 5.90
N GLN A 108 -0.41 18.57 4.72
CA GLN A 108 -1.66 17.85 4.42
C GLN A 108 -1.88 16.65 5.36
N GLY A 109 -0.83 15.89 5.69
CA GLY A 109 -0.91 14.79 6.64
C GLY A 109 -1.23 15.27 8.06
N VAL A 110 -0.60 16.35 8.51
CA VAL A 110 -0.88 16.98 9.81
C VAL A 110 -2.32 17.51 9.86
N LEU A 111 -2.77 18.22 8.82
CA LEU A 111 -4.14 18.72 8.74
C LEU A 111 -5.15 17.56 8.74
N GLY A 112 -4.93 16.55 7.89
CA GLY A 112 -5.78 15.35 7.81
C GLY A 112 -5.88 14.60 9.15
N GLY A 113 -4.78 14.50 9.91
CA GLY A 113 -4.78 13.94 11.25
C GLY A 113 -5.55 14.78 12.27
N ILE A 114 -5.41 16.10 12.22
CA ILE A 114 -6.15 17.04 13.09
C ILE A 114 -7.66 17.02 12.78
N GLN A 115 -8.04 16.86 11.51
CA GLN A 115 -9.45 16.74 11.10
C GLN A 115 -10.11 15.47 11.65
N LEU A 116 -9.42 14.32 11.58
CA LEU A 116 -9.90 13.08 12.18
C LEU A 116 -10.05 13.18 13.71
N PHE A 117 -9.12 13.86 14.39
CA PHE A 117 -9.19 14.11 15.84
C PHE A 117 -10.41 14.97 16.22
N ASN A 118 -10.66 16.07 15.51
CA ASN A 118 -11.79 16.95 15.78
C ASN A 118 -13.15 16.26 15.52
N SER A 119 -13.27 15.44 14.47
CA SER A 119 -14.49 14.67 14.21
C SER A 119 -14.76 13.56 15.24
N CYS A 120 -13.73 13.02 15.88
CA CYS A 120 -13.87 12.03 16.95
C CYS A 120 -14.15 12.66 18.34
N LEU A 121 -13.86 13.96 18.52
CA LEU A 121 -14.15 14.68 19.78
C LEU A 121 -15.51 15.39 19.79
N GLN A 122 -16.11 15.68 18.63
CA GLN A 122 -17.44 16.29 18.54
C GLN A 122 -18.58 15.47 19.19
N PRO A 123 -18.56 14.12 19.27
CA PRO A 123 -19.60 13.37 19.99
C PRO A 123 -19.49 13.45 21.52
N LEU A 124 -18.34 13.89 22.07
CA LEU A 124 -18.11 13.93 23.53
C LEU A 124 -18.40 15.30 24.15
N ILE A 125 -18.56 16.34 23.33
CA ILE A 125 -19.02 17.67 23.77
C ILE A 125 -20.40 17.86 23.14
N GLY A 126 -21.40 17.22 23.74
CA GLY A 126 -22.80 17.44 23.37
C GLY A 126 -23.13 18.92 23.50
N TYR A 127 -23.41 19.57 22.37
CA TYR A 127 -24.17 20.81 22.39
C TYR A 127 -25.64 20.42 22.56
N SER A 128 -26.12 20.54 23.81
CA SER A 128 -27.53 20.79 24.12
C SER A 128 -27.87 22.25 23.86
#